data_AF-A0A7Y5AHU4-F1
#
_entry.id   AF-A0A7Y5AHU4-F1
#
_cell.length_a   1.000
_cell.length_b   1.000
_cell.length_c   1.000
_cell.angle_alpha   90.00
_cell.angle_beta   90.00
_cell.angle_gamma   90.00
#
_symmetry.space_group_name_H-M   'P 1'
#
loop_
_entity.id
_entity.type
_entity.pdbx_description
1 polymer ?
#
loop_
_entity_poly.entity_id
_entity_poly.type
_entity_poly.pdbx_seq_one_letter_code
_entity_poly.pdbx_strand_id
1 'polypeptide(L)'
;AGLAAPEQPISTAALPGEAPSAFGQVAPAPQVPAIAEQIIDGRTTYILTSMLQDVIKRGTGRRALALGRTDLAGKTGTTNESKDAWFSGYNADYVTTVWVGFDQPETLGRREYGGTAALPIWMSFMGAALKDKPAHAPAEPEGILSLRVDPVSGRAASPGTPNAYFELFKAEDSPPSVDELGNGSVPGSPLPADEAAPMDLF
;
A
#
# COMPACT_ATOMS: atom_id res chain seq x y z
N ALA A 1 2.03 14.03 -31.85
CA ALA A 1 0.68 14.62 -32.01
C ALA A 1 -0.08 14.39 -30.71
N GLY A 2 -0.38 15.46 -29.98
CA GLY A 2 -0.94 15.38 -28.62
C GLY A 2 -2.40 14.95 -28.62
N LEU A 3 -2.75 14.02 -27.72
CA LEU A 3 -4.12 13.69 -27.38
C LEU A 3 -4.52 14.59 -26.21
N ALA A 4 -5.33 15.61 -26.50
CA ALA A 4 -5.94 16.45 -25.48
C ALA A 4 -6.99 15.64 -24.71
N ALA A 5 -7.01 15.78 -23.38
CA ALA A 5 -8.09 15.27 -22.54
C ALA A 5 -9.40 16.03 -22.82
N PRO A 6 -10.58 15.40 -22.64
CA PRO A 6 -11.85 16.09 -22.84
C PRO A 6 -12.06 17.15 -21.76
N GLU A 7 -12.28 18.39 -22.19
CA GLU A 7 -12.66 19.51 -21.32
C GLU A 7 -14.00 19.22 -20.65
N GLN A 8 -14.03 19.26 -19.31
CA GLN A 8 -15.27 19.25 -18.55
C GLN A 8 -15.83 20.69 -18.52
N PRO A 9 -17.12 20.91 -18.79
CA PRO A 9 -17.68 22.26 -18.75
C PRO A 9 -17.65 22.82 -17.32
N ILE A 10 -17.14 24.05 -17.20
CA ILE A 10 -17.14 24.81 -15.95
C ILE A 10 -18.59 25.12 -15.59
N SER A 11 -19.03 24.69 -14.40
CA SER A 11 -20.37 24.96 -13.88
C SER A 11 -20.54 26.44 -13.59
N THR A 12 -21.35 27.14 -14.40
CA THR A 12 -21.82 28.48 -14.08
C THR A 12 -22.90 28.38 -13.02
N ALA A 13 -22.60 28.81 -11.80
CA ALA A 13 -23.59 28.98 -10.75
C ALA A 13 -24.72 29.90 -11.23
N ALA A 14 -25.96 29.43 -11.14
CA ALA A 14 -27.16 30.18 -11.52
C ALA A 14 -27.38 31.40 -10.63
N LEU A 15 -27.84 32.50 -11.22
CA LEU A 15 -28.21 33.73 -10.54
C LEU A 15 -29.46 33.54 -9.66
N PRO A 16 -29.60 34.28 -8.54
CA PRO A 16 -30.72 34.14 -7.63
C PRO A 16 -32.03 34.66 -8.25
N GLY A 17 -33.00 33.77 -8.49
CA GLY A 17 -34.35 34.16 -8.95
C GLY A 17 -35.20 33.09 -9.65
N GLU A 18 -34.64 31.94 -10.04
CA GLU A 18 -35.42 30.86 -10.67
C GLU A 18 -35.98 29.87 -9.63
N ALA A 19 -37.30 29.69 -9.65
CA ALA A 19 -37.98 28.67 -8.85
C ALA A 19 -37.50 27.26 -9.25
N PRO A 20 -37.31 26.33 -8.30
CA PRO A 20 -36.78 25.02 -8.62
C PRO A 20 -37.80 24.23 -9.43
N SER A 21 -37.52 24.03 -10.71
CA SER A 21 -38.19 23.02 -11.53
C SER A 21 -37.77 21.65 -11.04
N ALA A 22 -38.76 20.82 -10.70
CA ALA A 22 -38.57 19.46 -10.23
C ALA A 22 -38.05 18.57 -11.38
N PHE A 23 -36.75 18.62 -11.63
CA PHE A 23 -36.07 17.59 -12.41
C PHE A 23 -35.80 16.41 -11.48
N GLY A 24 -36.47 15.29 -11.76
CA GLY A 24 -36.31 14.05 -11.02
C GLY A 24 -34.84 13.68 -10.89
N GLN A 25 -34.42 13.40 -9.65
CA GLN A 25 -33.13 12.77 -9.40
C GLN A 25 -33.16 11.39 -10.04
N VAL A 26 -32.66 11.30 -11.27
CA VAL A 26 -32.29 10.02 -11.86
C VAL A 26 -31.09 9.55 -11.03
N ALA A 27 -31.30 8.51 -10.22
CA ALA A 27 -30.20 7.85 -9.52
C ALA A 27 -29.10 7.53 -10.55
N PRO A 28 -27.82 7.84 -10.26
CA PRO A 28 -26.75 7.56 -11.21
C PRO A 28 -26.79 6.07 -11.54
N ALA A 29 -26.88 5.76 -12.83
CA ALA A 29 -26.82 4.38 -13.31
C ALA A 29 -25.55 3.71 -12.74
N PRO A 30 -25.59 2.41 -12.39
CA PRO A 30 -24.42 1.70 -11.91
C PRO A 30 -23.30 1.85 -12.93
N GLN A 31 -22.26 2.60 -12.55
CA GLN A 31 -21.09 2.79 -13.40
C GLN A 31 -20.38 1.45 -13.48
N VAL A 32 -20.43 0.81 -14.65
CA VAL A 32 -19.54 -0.32 -14.94
C VAL A 32 -18.12 0.22 -14.77
N PRO A 33 -17.30 -0.33 -13.85
CA PRO A 33 -15.95 0.15 -13.65
C PRO A 33 -15.25 0.15 -15.00
N ALA A 34 -14.68 1.30 -15.40
CA ALA A 34 -13.88 1.35 -16.60
C ALA A 34 -12.76 0.32 -16.45
N ILE A 35 -12.75 -0.71 -17.30
CA ILE A 35 -11.71 -1.73 -17.28
C ILE A 35 -10.43 -1.05 -17.74
N ALA A 36 -9.58 -0.71 -16.78
CA ALA A 36 -8.22 -0.27 -17.04
C ALA A 36 -7.38 -1.47 -17.47
N GLU A 37 -6.35 -1.22 -18.29
CA GLU A 37 -5.38 -2.23 -18.66
C GLU A 37 -4.66 -2.75 -17.41
N GLN A 38 -4.62 -4.07 -17.25
CA GLN A 38 -3.90 -4.70 -16.16
C GLN A 38 -2.40 -4.74 -16.47
N ILE A 39 -1.62 -3.95 -15.74
CA ILE A 39 -0.16 -3.87 -15.92
C ILE A 39 0.63 -4.78 -14.96
N ILE A 40 0.00 -5.25 -13.88
CA ILE A 40 0.63 -6.12 -12.86
C ILE A 40 -0.38 -7.23 -12.48
N ASP A 41 0.12 -8.44 -12.25
CA ASP A 41 -0.65 -9.57 -11.70
C ASP A 41 -1.29 -9.21 -10.35
N GLY A 42 -2.59 -9.45 -10.21
CA GLY A 42 -3.36 -9.15 -8.99
C GLY A 42 -2.85 -9.88 -7.76
N ARG A 43 -2.25 -11.07 -7.93
CA ARG A 43 -1.60 -11.82 -6.84
C ARG A 43 -0.39 -11.06 -6.29
N THR A 44 0.40 -10.43 -7.18
CA THR A 44 1.54 -9.60 -6.77
C THR A 44 1.07 -8.40 -5.96
N THR A 45 0.03 -7.69 -6.41
CA THR A 45 -0.47 -6.50 -5.71
C THR A 45 -1.16 -6.84 -4.39
N TYR A 46 -1.79 -8.02 -4.28
CA TYR A 46 -2.36 -8.53 -3.03
C TYR A 46 -1.27 -8.82 -1.99
N ILE A 47 -0.21 -9.55 -2.36
CA ILE A 47 0.94 -9.82 -1.48
C ILE A 47 1.64 -8.50 -1.09
N LEU A 48 1.85 -7.59 -2.05
CA LEU A 48 2.40 -6.26 -1.77
C LEU A 48 1.53 -5.48 -0.78
N THR A 49 0.21 -5.54 -0.93
CA THR A 49 -0.72 -4.89 0.00
C THR A 49 -0.58 -5.49 1.40
N SER A 50 -0.49 -6.82 1.53
CA SER A 50 -0.24 -7.48 2.83
C SER A 50 1.03 -6.93 3.51
N MET A 51 2.14 -6.85 2.78
CA MET A 51 3.40 -6.28 3.28
C MET A 51 3.26 -4.78 3.66
N LEU A 52 2.54 -3.99 2.87
CA LEU A 52 2.32 -2.57 3.15
C LEU A 52 1.34 -2.32 4.31
N GLN A 53 0.41 -3.23 4.59
CA GLN A 53 -0.38 -3.19 5.81
C GLN A 53 0.49 -3.41 7.04
N ASP A 54 1.54 -4.21 6.94
CA ASP A 54 2.48 -4.43 8.06
C ASP A 54 3.30 -3.20 8.42
N VAL A 55 3.55 -2.30 7.47
CA VAL A 55 4.15 -1.00 7.78
C VAL A 55 3.30 -0.23 8.80
N ILE A 56 1.97 -0.36 8.73
CA ILE A 56 1.04 0.24 9.69
C ILE A 56 0.92 -0.64 10.94
N LYS A 57 0.73 -1.96 10.81
CA LYS A 57 0.55 -2.84 11.98
C LYS A 57 1.78 -2.89 12.88
N ARG A 58 2.97 -2.95 12.27
CA ARG A 58 4.24 -3.24 12.94
C ARG A 58 5.45 -2.44 12.44
N GLY A 59 5.29 -1.49 11.52
CA GLY A 59 6.41 -0.72 10.96
C GLY A 59 6.42 0.77 11.33
N THR A 60 6.89 1.59 10.40
CA THR A 60 7.05 3.05 10.56
C THR A 60 5.72 3.82 10.47
N GLY A 61 4.64 3.18 10.00
CA GLY A 61 3.30 3.75 9.84
C GLY A 61 2.39 3.56 11.07
N ARG A 62 2.89 3.00 12.18
CA ARG A 62 2.07 2.60 13.35
C ARG A 62 1.12 3.67 13.91
N ARG A 63 1.41 4.96 13.75
CA ARG A 63 0.48 6.03 14.18
C ARG A 63 -0.88 5.92 13.49
N ALA A 64 -0.94 5.41 12.26
CA ALA A 64 -2.21 5.20 11.54
C ALA A 64 -3.14 4.17 12.21
N LEU A 65 -2.64 3.33 13.13
CA LEU A 65 -3.49 2.45 13.94
C LEU A 65 -4.52 3.21 14.77
N ALA A 66 -4.27 4.49 15.08
CA ALA A 66 -5.23 5.35 15.78
C ALA A 66 -6.54 5.57 14.99
N LEU A 67 -6.55 5.30 13.68
CA LEU A 67 -7.78 5.32 12.87
C LEU A 67 -8.68 4.11 13.12
N GLY A 68 -8.21 3.06 13.82
CA GLY A 68 -9.02 1.89 14.16
C GLY A 68 -9.42 1.03 12.96
N ARG A 69 -8.66 1.08 11.86
CA ARG A 69 -8.97 0.40 10.59
C ARG A 69 -7.98 -0.72 10.29
N THR A 70 -8.47 -1.78 9.64
CA THR A 70 -7.67 -2.97 9.24
C THR A 70 -7.39 -3.03 7.75
N ASP A 71 -8.04 -2.17 6.95
CA ASP A 71 -7.97 -2.14 5.48
C ASP A 71 -6.92 -1.16 4.94
N LEU A 72 -6.16 -0.49 5.80
CA LEU A 72 -5.17 0.51 5.42
C LEU A 72 -3.80 -0.11 5.16
N ALA A 73 -3.22 0.25 4.02
CA ALA A 73 -1.84 -0.05 3.64
C ALA A 73 -1.09 1.26 3.35
N GLY A 74 0.22 1.31 3.59
CA GLY A 74 0.99 2.50 3.23
C GLY A 74 2.47 2.40 3.53
N LYS A 75 3.22 3.42 3.10
CA LYS A 75 4.67 3.49 3.27
C LYS A 75 5.11 4.91 3.60
N THR A 76 6.01 5.01 4.57
CA THR A 76 6.76 6.24 4.84
C THR A 76 7.92 6.39 3.86
N GLY A 77 8.14 7.61 3.38
CA GLY A 77 9.35 8.03 2.66
C GLY A 77 10.01 9.21 3.38
N THR A 78 11.34 9.26 3.36
CA THR A 78 12.12 10.40 3.87
C THR A 78 13.38 10.49 3.03
N THR A 79 13.70 11.66 2.51
CA THR A 79 14.92 11.87 1.71
C THR A 79 16.10 12.21 2.63
N ASN A 80 17.30 12.15 2.05
CA ASN A 80 18.54 12.54 2.72
C ASN A 80 18.44 13.95 3.32
N GLU A 81 19.10 14.15 4.47
CA GLU A 81 19.09 15.41 5.23
C GLU A 81 17.69 15.86 5.68
N SER A 82 16.68 14.97 5.62
CA SER A 82 15.29 15.26 5.95
C SER A 82 14.74 16.46 5.15
N LYS A 83 15.07 16.58 3.87
CA LYS A 83 14.54 17.65 3.00
C LYS A 83 13.08 17.43 2.62
N ASP A 84 12.70 16.15 2.45
CA ASP A 84 11.35 15.75 2.09
C ASP A 84 10.86 14.65 3.01
N ALA A 85 9.60 14.75 3.39
CA ALA A 85 8.87 13.73 4.11
C ALA A 85 7.63 13.32 3.31
N TRP A 86 7.47 12.01 3.12
CA TRP A 86 6.36 11.44 2.35
C TRP A 86 5.58 10.41 3.16
N PHE A 87 4.28 10.35 2.89
CA PHE A 87 3.48 9.18 3.22
C PHE A 87 2.50 8.90 2.09
N SER A 88 2.60 7.71 1.51
CA SER A 88 1.64 7.22 0.51
C SER A 88 0.93 6.02 1.08
N GLY A 89 -0.40 6.03 1.03
CA GLY A 89 -1.21 4.95 1.57
C GLY A 89 -2.60 4.90 0.95
N TYR A 90 -3.26 3.77 1.13
CA TYR A 90 -4.52 3.48 0.48
C TYR A 90 -5.36 2.46 1.26
N ASN A 91 -6.64 2.40 0.90
CA ASN A 91 -7.49 1.21 1.03
C ASN A 91 -8.04 0.87 -0.37
N ALA A 92 -9.02 -0.02 -0.49
CA ALA A 92 -9.62 -0.34 -1.80
C ALA A 92 -10.48 0.79 -2.40
N ASP A 93 -10.80 1.86 -1.64
CA ASP A 93 -11.62 2.99 -2.10
C ASP A 93 -10.79 4.21 -2.50
N TYR A 94 -9.71 4.48 -1.78
CA TYR A 94 -8.92 5.71 -1.92
C TYR A 94 -7.43 5.44 -1.90
N VAL A 95 -6.70 6.15 -2.76
CA VAL A 95 -5.24 6.29 -2.70
C VAL A 95 -4.93 7.74 -2.36
N THR A 96 -4.13 7.95 -1.32
CA THR A 96 -3.72 9.30 -0.89
C THR A 96 -2.21 9.35 -0.68
N THR A 97 -1.58 10.38 -1.25
CA THR A 97 -0.16 10.68 -1.08
C THR A 97 -0.03 12.07 -0.47
N VAL A 98 0.79 12.17 0.58
CA VAL A 98 1.16 13.43 1.23
C VAL A 98 2.66 13.61 1.12
N TRP A 99 3.05 14.83 0.73
CA TRP A 99 4.41 15.33 0.78
C TRP A 99 4.48 16.55 1.69
N VAL A 100 5.59 16.67 2.40
CA VAL A 100 5.99 17.86 3.14
C VAL A 100 7.44 18.17 2.79
N GLY A 101 7.69 19.42 2.41
CA GLY A 101 8.99 19.95 2.03
C GLY A 101 8.90 21.46 1.87
N PHE A 102 10.05 22.09 1.62
CA PHE A 102 10.13 23.50 1.26
C PHE A 102 10.26 23.64 -0.26
N ASP A 103 9.74 24.73 -0.83
CA ASP A 103 9.86 25.03 -2.26
C ASP A 103 11.33 25.14 -2.71
N GLN A 104 12.19 25.68 -1.83
CA GLN A 104 13.65 25.61 -1.95
C GLN A 104 14.15 24.53 -0.98
N PRO A 105 14.89 23.50 -1.44
CA PRO A 105 15.24 22.36 -0.59
C PRO A 105 16.08 22.74 0.62
N GLU A 106 15.45 22.69 1.79
CA GLU A 106 16.06 22.90 3.10
C GLU A 106 15.66 21.75 4.03
N THR A 107 16.45 21.51 5.08
CA THR A 107 16.12 20.48 6.06
C THR A 107 14.83 20.83 6.80
N LEU A 108 13.91 19.87 6.91
CA LEU A 108 12.71 19.98 7.75
C LEU A 108 13.06 19.95 9.25
N GLY A 109 14.30 19.61 9.58
CA GLY A 109 14.80 19.47 10.94
C GLY A 109 15.09 18.02 11.31
N ARG A 110 15.98 17.83 12.28
CA ARG A 110 16.56 16.52 12.63
C ARG A 110 15.54 15.44 13.05
N ARG A 111 14.33 15.82 13.43
CA ARG A 111 13.28 14.90 13.89
C ARG A 111 12.11 14.80 12.92
N GLU A 112 12.24 15.38 11.74
CA GLU A 112 11.20 15.32 10.71
C GLU A 112 11.46 14.20 9.72
N TYR A 113 10.52 13.25 9.72
CA TYR A 113 10.48 12.06 8.89
C TYR A 113 9.08 11.91 8.30
N GLY A 114 8.92 11.00 7.33
CA GLY A 114 7.61 10.67 6.75
C GLY A 114 6.54 10.33 7.80
N GLY A 115 6.94 9.66 8.89
CA GLY A 115 6.05 9.30 9.99
C GLY A 115 5.69 10.45 10.95
N THR A 116 6.44 11.54 10.99
CA THR A 116 6.20 12.70 11.90
C THR A 116 5.61 13.90 11.18
N ALA A 117 6.01 14.15 9.93
CA ALA A 117 5.57 15.31 9.15
C ALA A 117 4.39 14.97 8.23
N ALA A 118 4.54 13.98 7.34
CA ALA A 118 3.54 13.66 6.31
C ALA A 118 2.40 12.78 6.83
N LEU A 119 2.70 11.76 7.63
CA LEU A 119 1.71 10.79 8.12
C LEU A 119 0.55 11.44 8.92
N PRO A 120 0.76 12.41 9.83
CA PRO A 120 -0.37 13.03 10.54
C PRO A 120 -1.35 13.76 9.62
N ILE A 121 -0.87 14.40 8.55
CA ILE A 121 -1.71 15.05 7.55
C ILE A 121 -2.51 13.99 6.78
N TRP A 122 -1.85 12.90 6.37
CA TRP A 122 -2.52 11.77 5.70
C TRP A 122 -3.62 11.17 6.59
N MET A 123 -3.35 11.00 7.89
CA MET A 123 -4.32 10.47 8.85
C MET A 123 -5.53 11.41 9.02
N SER A 124 -5.30 12.73 9.06
CA SER A 124 -6.37 13.72 9.14
C SER A 124 -7.32 13.62 7.95
N PHE A 125 -6.76 13.58 6.74
CA PHE A 125 -7.53 13.43 5.51
C PHE A 125 -8.28 12.09 5.45
N MET A 126 -7.57 10.97 5.62
CA MET A 126 -8.16 9.64 5.51
C MET A 126 -9.16 9.36 6.63
N GLY A 127 -8.94 9.89 7.83
CA GLY A 127 -9.89 9.79 8.94
C GLY A 127 -11.22 10.48 8.63
N ALA A 128 -11.19 11.62 7.94
CA ALA A 128 -12.40 12.29 7.47
C ALA A 128 -13.04 11.54 6.27
N ALA A 129 -12.24 11.14 5.28
CA ALA A 129 -12.72 10.49 4.06
C ALA A 129 -13.34 9.10 4.30
N LEU A 130 -12.89 8.38 5.33
CA LEU A 130 -13.31 7.02 5.65
C LEU A 130 -14.26 6.90 6.85
N LYS A 131 -14.63 8.01 7.49
CA LYS A 131 -15.36 8.03 8.78
C LYS A 131 -16.62 7.14 8.79
N ASP A 132 -17.43 7.22 7.74
CA ASP A 132 -18.71 6.51 7.63
C ASP A 132 -18.66 5.39 6.58
N LYS A 133 -17.44 4.99 6.18
CA LYS A 133 -17.24 3.90 5.21
C LYS A 133 -16.87 2.60 5.91
N PRO A 134 -17.47 1.45 5.52
CA PRO A 134 -17.04 0.16 6.01
C PRO A 134 -15.56 -0.08 5.66
N ALA A 135 -14.91 -1.00 6.38
CA ALA A 135 -13.59 -1.47 6.01
C ALA A 135 -13.66 -2.16 4.64
N HIS A 136 -12.80 -1.76 3.71
CA HIS A 136 -12.75 -2.29 2.36
C HIS A 136 -11.31 -2.61 1.98
N ALA A 137 -10.94 -3.89 2.18
CA ALA A 137 -9.68 -4.45 1.75
C ALA A 137 -9.81 -5.02 0.32
N PRO A 138 -8.71 -5.11 -0.45
CA PRO A 138 -8.74 -5.79 -1.74
C PRO A 138 -9.18 -7.24 -1.59
N ALA A 139 -9.93 -7.74 -2.58
CA ALA A 139 -10.34 -9.14 -2.65
C ALA A 139 -9.12 -10.05 -2.89
N GLU A 140 -9.09 -11.19 -2.21
CA GLU A 140 -8.05 -12.20 -2.42
C GLU A 140 -8.18 -12.81 -3.83
N PRO A 141 -7.14 -12.73 -4.67
CA PRO A 141 -7.15 -13.37 -5.98
C PRO A 141 -6.97 -14.88 -5.87
N GLU A 142 -7.51 -15.62 -6.84
CA GLU A 142 -7.24 -17.06 -6.98
C GLU A 142 -5.74 -17.34 -7.14
N GLY A 143 -5.29 -18.53 -6.70
CA GLY A 143 -3.89 -18.96 -6.87
C GLY A 143 -2.91 -18.35 -5.86
N ILE A 144 -3.39 -17.79 -4.76
CA ILE A 144 -2.61 -17.49 -3.55
C ILE A 144 -2.67 -18.67 -2.59
N LEU A 145 -1.53 -18.99 -1.96
CA LEU A 145 -1.41 -19.97 -0.89
C LEU A 145 -0.92 -19.27 0.39
N SER A 146 -1.50 -19.65 1.53
CA SER A 146 -0.95 -19.29 2.84
C SER A 146 -0.21 -20.48 3.42
N LEU A 147 1.11 -20.36 3.56
CA LEU A 147 1.99 -21.44 4.00
C LEU A 147 2.69 -21.07 5.31
N ARG A 148 2.95 -22.09 6.12
CA ARG A 148 3.75 -21.92 7.33
C ARG A 148 5.23 -21.91 6.94
N VAL A 149 5.95 -20.88 7.34
CA VAL A 149 7.34 -20.62 6.97
C VAL A 149 8.23 -20.66 8.21
N ASP A 150 9.39 -21.31 8.09
CA ASP A 150 10.45 -21.29 9.09
C ASP A 150 11.18 -19.94 9.02
N PRO A 151 11.21 -19.14 10.11
CA PRO A 151 11.86 -17.83 10.10
C PRO A 151 13.37 -17.87 9.89
N VAL A 152 14.02 -19.03 10.08
CA VAL A 152 15.45 -19.16 9.89
C VAL A 152 15.79 -19.46 8.43
N SER A 153 15.12 -20.44 7.83
CA SER A 153 15.43 -20.89 6.47
C SER A 153 14.62 -20.20 5.36
N GLY A 154 13.50 -19.57 5.69
CA GLY A 154 12.54 -19.04 4.70
C GLY A 154 11.78 -20.12 3.93
N ARG A 155 11.89 -21.39 4.34
CA ARG A 155 11.25 -22.55 3.68
C ARG A 155 9.94 -22.94 4.35
N ALA A 156 9.19 -23.84 3.71
CA ALA A 156 7.99 -24.42 4.32
C ALA A 156 8.35 -25.16 5.63
N ALA A 157 7.70 -24.77 6.72
CA ALA A 157 7.98 -25.27 8.05
C ALA A 157 7.33 -26.64 8.30
N SER A 158 8.13 -27.60 8.79
CA SER A 158 7.61 -28.87 9.30
C SER A 158 6.77 -28.71 10.58
N PRO A 159 5.91 -29.70 10.89
CA PRO A 159 5.24 -29.75 12.18
C PRO A 159 6.24 -29.64 13.34
N GLY A 160 5.95 -28.76 14.31
CA GLY A 160 6.80 -28.54 15.47
C GLY A 160 7.90 -27.47 15.31
N THR A 161 8.12 -26.89 14.13
CA THR A 161 9.07 -25.78 13.97
C THR A 161 8.70 -24.60 14.89
N PRO A 162 9.58 -24.19 15.82
CA PRO A 162 9.33 -23.07 16.71
C PRO A 162 9.18 -21.76 15.94
N ASN A 163 8.29 -20.87 16.39
CA ASN A 163 8.11 -19.52 15.84
C ASN A 163 7.78 -19.45 14.33
N ALA A 164 7.42 -20.56 13.70
CA ALA A 164 7.01 -20.55 12.29
C ALA A 164 5.70 -19.78 12.11
N TYR A 165 5.67 -18.92 11.08
CA TYR A 165 4.60 -17.95 10.81
C TYR A 165 3.94 -18.21 9.46
N PHE A 166 2.76 -17.67 9.23
CA PHE A 166 2.09 -17.78 7.93
C PHE A 166 2.52 -16.64 7.01
N GLU A 167 2.80 -16.98 5.76
CA GLU A 167 3.10 -16.02 4.70
C GLU A 167 2.36 -16.38 3.40
N LEU A 168 2.11 -15.37 2.57
CA LEU A 168 1.40 -15.52 1.29
C LEU A 168 2.37 -15.77 0.13
N PHE A 169 2.06 -16.76 -0.70
CA PHE A 169 2.81 -17.10 -1.91
C PHE A 169 1.88 -17.23 -3.11
N LYS A 170 2.39 -16.98 -4.31
CA LYS A 170 1.74 -17.50 -5.52
C LYS A 170 1.93 -19.02 -5.54
N ALA A 171 0.93 -19.75 -6.02
CA ALA A 171 0.97 -21.21 -6.02
C ALA A 171 2.21 -21.79 -6.72
N GLU A 172 2.70 -21.14 -7.77
CA GLU A 172 3.89 -21.52 -8.53
C GLU A 172 5.23 -21.13 -7.84
N ASP A 173 5.21 -20.21 -6.89
CA ASP A 173 6.38 -19.65 -6.22
C ASP A 173 6.54 -20.16 -4.78
N SER A 174 5.80 -21.21 -4.40
CA SER A 174 5.83 -21.74 -3.03
C SER A 174 7.22 -22.28 -2.67
N PRO A 175 7.75 -22.00 -1.47
CA PRO A 175 9.06 -22.48 -1.07
C PRO A 175 9.06 -24.01 -0.95
N PRO A 176 10.18 -24.67 -1.29
CA PRO A 176 10.29 -26.13 -1.16
C PRO A 176 10.16 -26.56 0.30
N SER A 177 9.76 -27.80 0.51
CA SER A 177 9.74 -28.39 1.85
C SER A 177 11.17 -28.62 2.37
N VAL A 178 11.33 -28.64 3.70
CA VAL A 178 12.63 -28.97 4.30
C VAL A 178 13.05 -30.42 4.02
N ASP A 179 12.11 -31.32 3.75
CA ASP A 179 12.37 -32.75 3.52
C ASP A 179 12.85 -33.05 2.09
N GLU A 180 12.49 -32.23 1.10
CA GLU A 180 12.89 -32.40 -0.32
C GLU A 180 14.38 -32.14 -0.57
N LEU A 181 15.06 -31.45 0.34
CA LEU A 181 16.51 -31.27 0.33
C LEU A 181 17.04 -31.89 1.62
N GLY A 182 17.29 -33.21 1.58
CA GLY A 182 17.82 -33.95 2.72
C GLY A 182 18.99 -33.24 3.41
N ASN A 183 19.24 -33.59 4.68
CA ASN A 183 20.10 -32.97 5.72
C ASN A 183 21.53 -32.47 5.36
N GLY A 184 21.91 -32.34 4.09
CA GLY A 184 23.17 -31.79 3.61
C GLY A 184 23.03 -30.33 3.17
N SER A 185 23.92 -29.49 3.71
CA SER A 185 24.55 -28.33 3.05
C SER A 185 23.68 -27.55 2.07
N VAL A 186 23.21 -26.37 2.50
CA VAL A 186 22.60 -25.32 1.68
C VAL A 186 23.39 -25.09 0.38
N PRO A 187 22.87 -25.45 -0.80
CA PRO A 187 23.44 -25.02 -2.06
C PRO A 187 22.59 -23.86 -2.61
N GLY A 188 23.16 -22.66 -2.61
CA GLY A 188 22.63 -21.51 -3.35
C GLY A 188 21.63 -20.63 -2.60
N SER A 189 22.07 -19.95 -1.53
CA SER A 189 21.52 -18.61 -1.27
C SER A 189 21.67 -17.80 -2.56
N PRO A 190 20.61 -17.22 -3.13
CA PRO A 190 20.81 -16.20 -4.14
C PRO A 190 21.38 -14.99 -3.40
N LEU A 191 22.59 -14.63 -3.81
CA LEU A 191 23.47 -13.55 -3.34
C LEU A 191 24.53 -13.97 -2.30
N PRO A 192 25.82 -14.01 -2.68
CA PRO A 192 26.91 -14.02 -1.71
C PRO A 192 26.86 -12.73 -0.88
N ALA A 193 27.33 -12.80 0.38
CA ALA A 193 27.32 -11.67 1.32
C ALA A 193 28.05 -10.41 0.80
N ASP A 194 28.91 -10.56 -0.21
CA ASP A 194 29.64 -9.47 -0.87
C ASP A 194 28.84 -8.76 -1.98
N GLU A 195 27.63 -9.22 -2.29
CA GLU A 195 26.72 -8.61 -3.27
C GLU A 195 25.42 -8.12 -2.59
N ALA A 196 25.47 -7.88 -1.28
CA ALA A 196 24.52 -6.99 -0.64
C ALA A 196 24.61 -5.63 -1.36
N ALA A 197 23.52 -5.20 -1.97
CA ALA A 197 23.43 -3.86 -2.54
C ALA A 197 24.02 -2.85 -1.52
N PRO A 198 24.89 -1.92 -1.95
CA PRO A 198 25.47 -0.97 -1.02
C PRO A 198 24.35 -0.33 -0.21
N MET A 199 24.49 -0.38 1.11
CA MET A 199 23.54 0.13 2.11
C MET A 199 23.27 1.65 1.99
N ASP A 200 23.80 2.31 0.96
CA ASP A 200 23.65 3.73 0.64
C ASP A 200 22.56 4.01 -0.42
N LEU A 201 21.67 3.06 -0.69
CA LEU A 201 20.50 3.31 -1.55
C LEU A 201 19.19 3.52 -0.77
N PHE A 202 19.21 4.19 0.39
CA PHE A 202 18.05 4.89 0.97
C PHE A 202 18.47 5.99 1.94
#